data_AF-A0A5C9AM55-F1
#
_entry.id   AF-A0A5C9AM55-F1
#
_cell.length_a   1.000
_cell.length_b   1.000
_cell.length_c   1.000
_cell.angle_alpha   90.00
_cell.angle_beta   90.00
_cell.angle_gamma   90.00
#
_symmetry.space_group_name_H-M   'P 1'
#
loop_
_entity.id
_entity.type
_entity.pdbx_description
1 polymer ?
#
loop_
_entity_poly.entity_id
_entity_poly.type
_entity_poly.pdbx_seq_one_letter_code
_entity_poly.pdbx_strand_id
1 'polypeptide(L)'
;LEKLCLLEKWGVSIETQGALGTENRLADEDIRRADVALLITDIELAGAERFEHCRYVQCSIYAFLREPQRVMSAVRKVLSAPQQTHLILE
;
A
#
# COMPACT_ATOMS: atom_id res chain seq x y z
N LEU A 1 -4.93 -5.68 7.50
CA LEU A 1 -4.61 -4.26 7.25
C LEU A 1 -5.63 -3.32 7.89
N GLU A 2 -6.92 -3.46 7.60
CA GLU A 2 -8.00 -2.58 8.12
C GLU A 2 -7.92 -2.33 9.63
N LYS A 3 -7.76 -3.38 10.44
CA LYS A 3 -7.62 -3.25 11.89
C LYS A 3 -6.44 -2.37 12.31
N LEU A 4 -5.33 -2.42 11.59
CA LEU A 4 -4.14 -1.61 11.86
C LEU A 4 -4.43 -0.15 11.50
N CYS A 5 -5.03 0.11 10.33
CA CYS A 5 -5.45 1.45 9.92
C CYS A 5 -6.47 2.05 10.90
N LEU A 6 -7.40 1.25 11.44
CA LEU A 6 -8.35 1.69 12.46
C LEU A 6 -7.65 2.14 13.74
N LEU A 7 -6.62 1.42 14.21
CA LEU A 7 -5.81 1.82 15.37
C LEU A 7 -5.08 3.15 15.13
N GLU A 8 -4.60 3.38 13.91
CA GLU A 8 -3.97 4.63 13.50
C GLU A 8 -4.97 5.77 13.21
N LYS A 9 -6.26 5.46 13.13
CA LYS A 9 -7.33 6.36 12.64
C LYS A 9 -7.09 6.82 11.20
N TRP A 10 -6.56 5.94 10.36
CA TRP A 10 -6.39 6.16 8.93
C TRP A 10 -7.60 5.67 8.14
N GLY A 11 -8.04 6.47 7.16
CA GLY A 11 -8.90 5.99 6.10
C GLY A 11 -8.15 4.96 5.25
N VAL A 12 -8.82 3.89 4.86
CA VAL A 12 -8.21 2.83 4.04
C VAL A 12 -9.21 2.31 3.01
N SER A 13 -8.73 2.12 1.80
CA SER A 13 -9.41 1.43 0.71
C SER A 13 -8.48 0.33 0.22
N ILE A 14 -9.02 -0.86 -0.05
CA ILE A 14 -8.23 -2.05 -0.34
C ILE A 14 -8.73 -2.67 -1.65
N GLU A 15 -7.82 -2.78 -2.61
CA GLU A 15 -7.98 -3.62 -3.80
C GLU A 15 -7.21 -4.92 -3.59
N THR A 16 -7.83 -6.05 -3.96
CA THR A 16 -7.20 -7.38 -3.95
C THR A 16 -7.11 -7.91 -5.37
N GLN A 17 -5.95 -8.44 -5.73
CA GLN A 17 -5.72 -9.06 -7.04
C GLN A 17 -5.43 -10.54 -6.85
N GLY A 18 -6.26 -11.40 -7.45
CA GLY A 18 -6.12 -12.85 -7.37
C GLY A 18 -6.34 -13.52 -8.72
N ALA A 19 -6.28 -14.85 -8.76
CA ALA A 19 -6.44 -15.63 -9.99
C ALA A 19 -7.80 -15.43 -10.68
N LEU A 20 -8.84 -15.09 -9.91
CA LEU A 20 -10.20 -14.83 -10.41
C LEU A 20 -10.39 -13.38 -10.87
N GLY A 21 -9.36 -12.53 -10.77
CA GLY A 21 -9.40 -11.13 -11.13
C GLY A 21 -9.21 -10.18 -9.95
N THR A 22 -9.62 -8.93 -10.15
CA THR A 22 -9.50 -7.85 -9.17
C THR A 22 -10.81 -7.65 -8.42
N GLU A 23 -10.76 -7.60 -7.09
CA GLU A 23 -11.90 -7.23 -6.24
C GLU A 23 -11.66 -5.84 -5.64
N ASN A 24 -12.75 -5.06 -5.47
CA ASN A 24 -12.72 -3.72 -4.90
C ASN A 24 -11.68 -2.80 -5.57
N ARG A 25 -11.65 -2.81 -6.91
CA ARG A 25 -10.71 -2.02 -7.70
C ARG A 25 -10.72 -0.56 -7.26
N LEU A 26 -9.55 -0.03 -6.89
CA LEU A 26 -9.38 1.37 -6.52
C LEU A 26 -9.60 2.25 -7.75
N ALA A 27 -10.38 3.32 -7.58
CA ALA A 27 -10.51 4.32 -8.62
C ALA A 27 -9.22 5.14 -8.74
N ASP A 28 -8.85 5.52 -9.96
CA ASP A 28 -7.61 6.28 -10.20
C ASP A 28 -7.59 7.63 -9.45
N GLU A 29 -8.76 8.21 -9.20
CA GLU A 29 -8.87 9.43 -8.39
C GLU A 29 -8.51 9.18 -6.92
N ASP A 30 -8.95 8.07 -6.35
CA ASP A 30 -8.63 7.71 -4.96
C ASP A 30 -7.13 7.45 -4.81
N ILE A 31 -6.51 6.80 -5.80
CA ILE A 31 -5.06 6.56 -5.84
C ILE A 31 -4.29 7.90 -5.89
N ARG A 32 -4.72 8.84 -6.74
CA ARG A 32 -4.09 10.17 -6.84
C ARG A 32 -4.25 11.01 -5.56
N ARG A 33 -5.35 10.83 -4.83
CA ARG A 33 -5.66 11.59 -3.61
C ARG A 33 -5.08 10.96 -2.34
N ALA A 34 -4.71 9.68 -2.38
CA ALA A 34 -4.16 8.98 -1.24
C ALA A 34 -2.84 9.60 -0.76
N ASP A 35 -2.67 9.72 0.56
CA ASP A 35 -1.42 10.21 1.15
C ASP A 35 -0.25 9.25 0.91
N VAL A 36 -0.55 7.94 0.86
CA VAL A 36 0.40 6.84 0.67
C VAL A 36 -0.32 5.59 0.14
N ALA A 37 0.34 4.86 -0.75
CA ALA A 37 -0.06 3.52 -1.16
C ALA A 37 0.77 2.46 -0.41
N LEU A 38 0.14 1.36 -0.01
CA LEU A 38 0.82 0.20 0.57
C LEU A 38 0.63 -1.00 -0.36
N LEU A 39 1.70 -1.38 -1.07
CA LEU A 39 1.72 -2.46 -2.04
C LEU A 39 2.20 -3.74 -1.34
N ILE A 40 1.28 -4.64 -1.02
CA ILE A 40 1.59 -5.93 -0.38
C ILE A 40 1.48 -7.01 -1.45
N THR A 41 2.60 -7.41 -2.04
CA THR A 41 2.61 -8.36 -3.16
C THR A 41 3.90 -9.17 -3.24
N ASP A 42 3.78 -10.43 -3.63
CA ASP A 42 4.91 -11.33 -3.92
C ASP A 42 5.14 -11.51 -5.44
N ILE A 43 4.25 -10.94 -6.26
CA ILE A 43 4.30 -10.99 -7.72
C ILE A 43 4.10 -9.60 -8.32
N GLU A 44 4.29 -9.47 -9.63
CA GLU A 44 3.98 -8.23 -10.33
C GLU A 44 2.50 -7.85 -10.17
N LEU A 45 2.27 -6.60 -9.78
CA LEU A 45 0.94 -6.03 -9.64
C LEU A 45 0.43 -5.61 -11.02
N ALA A 46 -0.78 -6.07 -11.40
CA ALA A 46 -1.40 -5.58 -12.62
C ALA A 46 -1.80 -4.11 -12.45
N GLY A 47 -1.39 -3.26 -13.40
CA GLY A 47 -1.67 -1.83 -13.35
C GLY A 47 -0.82 -1.08 -12.32
N ALA A 48 0.43 -1.50 -12.13
CA ALA A 48 1.38 -0.89 -11.19
C ALA A 48 1.67 0.59 -11.52
N GLU A 49 1.57 0.96 -12.79
CA GLU A 49 1.76 2.33 -13.29
C GLU A 49 0.81 3.34 -12.62
N ARG A 50 -0.35 2.88 -12.12
CA ARG A 50 -1.30 3.73 -11.38
C ARG A 50 -0.68 4.36 -10.12
N PHE A 51 0.37 3.75 -9.58
CA PHE A 51 1.00 4.16 -8.32
C PHE A 51 2.33 4.90 -8.50
N GLU A 52 2.80 5.11 -9.73
CA GLU A 52 4.12 5.72 -10.03
C GLU A 52 4.31 7.14 -9.49
N HIS A 53 3.22 7.86 -9.24
CA HIS A 53 3.25 9.23 -8.74
C HIS A 53 2.85 9.32 -7.26
N CYS A 54 2.48 8.20 -6.65
CA CYS A 54 2.15 8.12 -5.23
C CYS A 54 3.43 8.06 -4.40
N ARG A 55 3.32 8.40 -3.12
CA ARG A 55 4.26 7.82 -2.16
C ARG A 55 3.85 6.38 -1.95
N TYR A 56 4.79 5.43 -1.93
CA TYR A 56 4.43 4.06 -1.62
C TYR A 56 5.43 3.32 -0.75
N VAL A 57 4.90 2.39 0.04
CA VAL A 57 5.65 1.34 0.69
C VAL A 57 5.29 0.03 -0.01
N GLN A 58 6.30 -0.74 -0.39
CA GLN A 58 6.11 -2.08 -0.94
C GLN A 58 6.73 -3.12 -0.01
N CYS A 59 6.04 -4.24 0.18
CA CYS A 59 6.58 -5.41 0.90
C CYS A 59 5.97 -6.71 0.38
N SER A 60 6.59 -7.83 0.74
CA SER A 60 6.03 -9.16 0.53
C SER A 60 4.82 -9.42 1.44
N ILE A 61 3.94 -10.34 1.03
CA ILE A 61 2.82 -10.79 1.86
C ILE A 61 3.37 -11.41 3.14
N TYR A 62 4.43 -12.22 3.02
CA TYR A 62 5.08 -12.85 4.17
C TYR A 62 5.64 -11.83 5.17
N ALA A 63 6.36 -10.80 4.71
CA ALA A 63 6.89 -9.75 5.58
C ALA A 63 5.77 -9.00 6.30
N PHE A 64 4.66 -8.69 5.61
CA PHE A 64 3.52 -8.02 6.22
C PHE A 64 2.83 -8.89 7.29
N LEU A 65 2.67 -10.19 7.04
CA LEU A 65 2.07 -11.11 8.01
C LEU A 65 2.95 -11.32 9.24
N ARG A 66 4.28 -11.38 9.06
CA ARG A 66 5.23 -11.63 10.14
C ARG A 66 5.49 -10.40 11.00
N GLU A 67 5.69 -9.24 10.37
CA GLU A 67 6.07 -7.99 11.04
C GLU A 67 5.21 -6.81 10.58
N PRO A 68 3.88 -6.86 10.76
CA PRO A 68 2.98 -5.80 10.28
C PRO A 68 3.36 -4.43 10.86
N GLN A 69 3.85 -4.39 12.11
CA GLN A 69 4.26 -3.14 12.76
C GLN A 69 5.50 -2.52 12.11
N ARG A 70 6.43 -3.32 11.58
CA ARG A 70 7.59 -2.82 10.82
C ARG A 70 7.13 -2.13 9.55
N VAL A 71 6.17 -2.73 8.84
CA VAL A 71 5.57 -2.15 7.63
C VAL A 71 4.78 -0.88 7.95
N MET A 72 3.93 -0.89 8.97
CA MET A 72 3.18 0.31 9.38
C MET A 72 4.11 1.45 9.82
N SER A 73 5.22 1.14 10.48
CA SER A 73 6.26 2.13 10.82
C SER A 73 6.89 2.77 9.58
N ALA A 74 7.18 1.96 8.55
CA ALA A 74 7.64 2.47 7.26
C ALA A 74 6.60 3.37 6.59
N VAL A 75 5.31 3.00 6.61
CA VAL A 75 4.22 3.84 6.10
C VAL A 75 4.19 5.19 6.82
N ARG A 76 4.30 5.22 8.16
CA ARG A 76 4.38 6.48 8.93
C ARG A 76 5.54 7.37 8.50
N LYS A 77 6.72 6.78 8.25
CA LYS A 77 7.90 7.53 7.78
C LYS A 77 7.68 8.11 6.39
N VAL A 78 7.03 7.36 5.51
CA VAL A 78 6.75 7.79 4.14
C VAL A 78 5.72 8.91 4.08
N LEU A 79 4.74 8.96 5.01
CA LEU A 79 3.77 10.05 5.07
C LEU A 79 4.40 11.46 5.19
N SER A 80 5.52 11.59 5.88
CA SER A 80 6.24 12.87 6.03
C SER A 80 7.36 13.09 5.00
N ALA A 81 7.56 12.13 4.09
CA ALA A 81 8.61 12.20 3.08
C ALA A 81 8.19 13.05 1.86
N PRO A 82 9.14 13.47 1.02
CA PRO A 82 8.83 14.12 -0.26
C PRO A 82 7.84 13.30 -1.09
N GLN A 83 7.08 13.98 -1.96
CA GLN A 83 6.20 13.29 -2.90
C GLN A 83 7.02 12.34 -3.79
N GLN A 84 6.41 11.23 -4.23
CA GLN A 84 7.08 10.17 -5.02
C GLN A 84 8.20 9.43 -4.27
N THR A 85 8.20 9.47 -2.92
CA THR A 85 9.09 8.61 -2.13
C THR A 85 8.59 7.16 -2.19
N HIS A 86 9.45 6.27 -2.68
CA HIS A 86 9.18 4.84 -2.78
C HIS A 86 10.10 4.07 -1.83
N LEU A 87 9.52 3.24 -0.96
CA LEU A 87 10.26 2.42 0.00
C LEU A 87 9.91 0.95 -0.20
N ILE A 88 10.91 0.13 -0.46
CA ILE A 88 10.76 -1.32 -0.60
C ILE A 88 11.33 -1.99 0.65
N LEU A 89 10.53 -2.81 1.31
CA LEU A 89 10.91 -3.57 2.50
C LEU A 89 11.16 -5.02 2.12
N GLU A 90 12.41 -5.46 2.33
CA GLU A 90 12.82 -6.86 2.29
C GLU A 90 12.48 -7.61 3.57
#